data_AF-A0A9W6RXU3-F1
#
_entry.id   AF-A0A9W6RXU3-F1
#
_cell.length_a   1.000
_cell.length_b   1.000
_cell.length_c   1.000
_cell.angle_alpha   90.00
_cell.angle_beta   90.00
_cell.angle_gamma   90.00
#
_symmetry.space_group_name_H-M   'P 1'
#
loop_
_entity.id
_entity.type
_entity.pdbx_description
1 polymer ?
#
loop_
_entity_poly.entity_id
_entity_poly.type
_entity_poly.pdbx_seq_one_letter_code
_entity_poly.pdbx_strand_id
1 'polypeptide(L)'
;MGQPMPRICPGCRQRVVGECKPCAAARRVEPKRRSRAGYGRNERRRRADHVRVHVEQYGWVCPGWRRDPHPATDLTADHVNPRAAGGRIDGQLRVLCRSCNSSRQAELDTPVVPGLALTLVAGPPAAGKNAYVREHAAKGDLVIDYDAIAVALQLDGTGLYEHIDAHGPFVAEARDAVLDRLVLGNHDVRRAWVISTAAKRTVRDSYRRRYGARVVVVLAAEELCLRRAMAERPEQWRRYVREWFDAYEPDERDEIVRGT
;
A
#
# COMPACT_ATOMS: atom_id res chain seq x y z
N MET A 1 6.44 -12.99 -64.77
CA MET A 1 6.17 -12.51 -63.40
C MET A 1 5.82 -11.03 -63.49
N GLY A 2 4.58 -10.65 -63.21
CA GLY A 2 4.12 -9.26 -63.38
C GLY A 2 4.73 -8.33 -62.32
N GLN A 3 5.27 -7.19 -62.74
CA GLN A 3 5.77 -6.18 -61.80
C GLN A 3 4.60 -5.59 -60.98
N PRO A 4 4.77 -5.42 -59.65
CA PRO A 4 3.72 -4.89 -58.80
C PRO A 4 3.36 -3.45 -59.18
N MET A 5 2.07 -3.17 -59.37
CA MET A 5 1.60 -1.83 -59.72
C MET A 5 1.72 -0.85 -58.54
N PRO A 6 2.13 0.41 -58.80
CA PRO A 6 2.19 1.44 -57.77
C PRO A 6 0.80 1.83 -57.28
N ARG A 7 0.65 1.96 -55.95
CA ARG A 7 -0.59 2.39 -55.27
C ARG A 7 -0.31 3.53 -54.29
N ILE A 8 -1.37 4.21 -53.82
CA ILE A 8 -1.24 5.23 -52.76
C ILE A 8 -1.29 4.57 -51.38
N CYS A 9 -0.36 4.92 -50.49
CA CYS A 9 -0.37 4.45 -49.11
C CYS A 9 -1.54 5.10 -48.33
N PRO A 10 -2.40 4.31 -47.65
CA PRO A 10 -3.53 4.88 -46.89
C PRO A 10 -3.10 5.67 -45.65
N GLY A 11 -1.87 5.48 -45.15
CA GLY A 11 -1.36 6.17 -43.96
C GLY A 11 -0.80 7.56 -44.25
N CYS A 12 0.13 7.68 -45.20
CA CYS A 12 0.83 8.93 -45.50
C CYS A 12 0.51 9.53 -46.88
N ARG A 13 -0.39 8.89 -47.65
CA ARG A 13 -0.80 9.29 -49.02
C ARG A 13 0.33 9.37 -50.05
N GLN A 14 1.50 8.81 -49.77
CA GLN A 14 2.61 8.72 -50.74
C GLN A 14 2.40 7.55 -51.71
N ARG A 15 2.88 7.72 -52.95
CA ARG A 15 2.87 6.67 -53.98
C ARG A 15 3.95 5.63 -53.66
N VAL A 16 3.58 4.35 -53.59
CA VAL A 16 4.47 3.24 -53.22
C VAL A 16 4.25 2.03 -54.11
N VAL A 17 5.30 1.25 -54.32
CA VAL A 17 5.23 -0.08 -54.95
C VAL A 17 5.43 -1.12 -53.84
N GLY A 18 4.38 -1.88 -53.53
CA GLY A 18 4.37 -2.81 -52.39
C GLY A 18 3.99 -2.16 -51.05
N GLU A 19 4.64 -2.58 -49.95
CA GLU A 19 4.41 -2.05 -48.60
C GLU A 19 5.08 -0.68 -48.41
N CYS A 20 4.38 0.26 -47.78
CA CYS A 20 4.94 1.57 -47.44
C CYS A 20 5.92 1.43 -46.26
N LYS A 21 7.22 1.34 -46.55
CA LYS A 21 8.27 1.21 -45.51
C LYS A 21 8.18 2.25 -44.39
N PRO A 22 7.93 3.55 -44.64
CA PRO A 22 7.76 4.54 -43.57
C PRO A 22 6.59 4.23 -42.63
N CYS A 23 5.41 3.94 -43.18
CA CYS A 23 4.24 3.60 -42.36
C CYS A 23 4.36 2.22 -41.71
N ALA A 24 5.04 1.27 -42.34
CA ALA A 24 5.33 -0.04 -41.77
C ALA A 24 6.31 0.07 -40.59
N ALA A 25 7.35 0.90 -40.72
CA ALA A 25 8.27 1.22 -39.64
C ALA A 25 7.54 1.91 -38.48
N ALA A 26 6.68 2.88 -38.76
CA ALA A 26 5.88 3.57 -37.73
C ALA A 26 4.95 2.62 -36.97
N ARG A 27 4.35 1.62 -37.62
CA ARG A 27 3.52 0.59 -36.97
C ARG A 27 4.33 -0.42 -36.14
N ARG A 28 5.61 -0.63 -36.50
CA ARG A 28 6.54 -1.52 -35.79
C ARG A 28 7.20 -0.86 -34.57
N VAL A 29 7.05 0.46 -34.39
CA VAL A 29 7.46 1.11 -33.15
C VAL A 29 6.46 0.71 -32.07
N GLU A 30 6.68 -0.42 -31.42
CA GLU A 30 6.01 -0.73 -30.16
C GLU A 30 6.21 0.45 -29.21
N PRO A 31 5.18 0.90 -28.48
CA PRO A 31 5.36 1.88 -27.44
C PRO A 31 6.41 1.33 -26.47
N LYS A 32 7.56 2.01 -26.34
CA LYS A 32 8.61 1.63 -25.39
C LYS A 32 7.92 1.37 -24.06
N ARG A 33 7.98 0.12 -23.55
CA ARG A 33 7.45 -0.24 -22.24
C ARG A 33 7.99 0.79 -21.25
N ARG A 34 7.12 1.66 -20.72
CA ARG A 34 7.51 2.62 -19.68
C ARG A 34 8.11 1.79 -18.54
N SER A 35 9.36 2.09 -18.17
CA SER A 35 9.99 1.40 -17.04
C SER A 35 9.10 1.56 -15.82
N ARG A 36 8.88 0.48 -15.07
CA ARG A 36 8.09 0.52 -13.83
C ARG A 36 8.60 1.66 -12.95
N ALA A 37 7.69 2.53 -12.50
CA ALA A 37 8.03 3.71 -11.71
C ALA A 37 8.92 3.31 -10.52
N GLY A 38 10.09 3.94 -10.43
CA GLY A 38 11.07 3.70 -9.37
C GLY A 38 11.98 2.47 -9.52
N TYR A 39 12.09 1.86 -10.70
CA TYR A 39 13.21 0.95 -11.05
C TYR A 39 14.27 1.62 -11.96
N GLY A 40 14.27 2.96 -11.97
CA GLY A 40 15.17 3.77 -12.80
C GLY A 40 16.61 3.86 -12.28
N ARG A 41 17.48 4.53 -13.04
CA ARG A 41 18.91 4.71 -12.70
C ARG A 41 19.13 5.30 -11.29
N ASN A 42 18.30 6.25 -10.88
CA ASN A 42 18.41 6.91 -9.58
C ASN A 42 18.16 5.94 -8.41
N GLU A 43 17.17 5.04 -8.53
CA GLU A 43 16.92 4.03 -7.49
C GLU A 43 18.06 3.01 -7.42
N ARG A 44 18.60 2.58 -8.56
CA ARG A 44 19.77 1.70 -8.59
C ARG A 44 20.97 2.34 -7.90
N ARG A 45 21.21 3.63 -8.17
CA ARG A 45 22.27 4.40 -7.51
C ARG A 45 22.04 4.50 -6.01
N ARG A 46 20.83 4.86 -5.58
CA ARG A 46 20.46 4.94 -4.16
C ARG A 46 20.70 3.62 -3.42
N ARG A 47 20.26 2.50 -4.01
CA ARG A 47 20.48 1.15 -3.44
C ARG A 47 21.97 0.80 -3.36
N ALA A 48 22.74 1.13 -4.40
CA ALA A 48 24.18 0.94 -4.40
C ALA A 48 24.88 1.80 -3.34
N ASP A 49 24.46 3.05 -3.17
CA ASP A 49 25.00 3.96 -2.15
C ASP A 49 24.73 3.44 -0.72
N HIS A 50 23.54 2.91 -0.45
CA HIS A 50 23.24 2.28 0.83
C HIS A 50 24.12 1.05 1.11
N VAL A 51 24.35 0.20 0.11
CA VAL A 51 25.26 -0.96 0.24
C VAL A 51 26.69 -0.47 0.48
N ARG A 52 27.15 0.55 -0.26
CA ARG A 52 28.47 1.13 -0.11
C ARG A 52 28.70 1.67 1.30
N VAL A 53 27.78 2.50 1.81
CA VAL A 53 27.85 3.06 3.17
C VAL A 53 27.87 1.96 4.23
N HIS A 54 27.06 0.91 4.05
CA HIS A 54 27.05 -0.24 4.95
C HIS A 54 28.40 -0.96 4.96
N VAL A 55 28.99 -1.22 3.78
CA VAL A 55 30.29 -1.88 3.67
C VAL A 55 31.41 -1.02 4.23
N GLU A 56 31.38 0.29 4.03
CA GLU A 56 32.34 1.23 4.62
C GLU A 56 32.30 1.21 6.16
N GLN A 57 31.10 1.08 6.74
CA GLN A 57 30.92 1.14 8.18
C GLN A 57 31.08 -0.20 8.90
N TYR A 58 30.62 -1.29 8.29
CA TYR A 58 30.49 -2.61 8.93
C TYR A 58 31.19 -3.73 8.18
N GLY A 59 31.80 -3.44 7.03
CA GLY A 59 32.37 -4.44 6.14
C GLY A 59 31.31 -5.26 5.40
N TRP A 60 31.77 -6.33 4.75
CA TRP A 60 30.94 -7.30 4.04
C TRP A 60 30.22 -8.26 5.00
N VAL A 61 29.45 -7.69 5.93
CA VAL A 61 28.70 -8.42 6.94
C VAL A 61 27.22 -8.14 6.74
N CYS A 62 26.44 -9.19 6.51
CA CYS A 62 25.00 -9.11 6.52
C CYS A 62 24.50 -9.05 7.97
N PRO A 63 23.61 -8.11 8.33
CA PRO A 63 22.96 -8.07 9.64
C PRO A 63 22.16 -9.33 9.99
N GLY A 64 21.77 -10.12 9.00
CA GLY A 64 20.95 -11.32 9.18
C GLY A 64 19.44 -11.08 9.09
N TRP A 65 18.72 -12.09 8.63
CA TRP A 65 17.26 -12.20 8.75
C TRP A 65 16.96 -13.56 9.38
N ARG A 66 16.44 -13.55 10.62
CA ARG A 66 16.19 -14.76 11.45
C ARG A 66 17.42 -15.64 11.69
N ARG A 67 18.59 -15.03 11.64
CA ARG A 67 19.88 -15.64 11.96
C ARG A 67 20.84 -14.53 12.33
N ASP A 68 21.93 -14.91 12.97
CA ASP A 68 22.96 -13.97 13.41
C ASP A 68 23.64 -13.25 12.23
N PRO A 69 24.24 -12.07 12.50
CA PRO A 69 25.08 -11.39 11.54
C PRO A 69 26.19 -12.31 11.03
N HIS A 70 26.41 -12.30 9.72
CA HIS A 70 27.34 -13.24 9.07
C HIS A 70 28.04 -12.56 7.89
N PRO A 71 29.27 -12.99 7.55
CA PRO A 71 29.94 -12.53 6.34
C PRO A 71 29.08 -12.81 5.10
N ALA A 72 29.03 -11.85 4.18
CA ALA A 72 28.30 -11.98 2.93
C ALA A 72 29.05 -11.30 1.79
N THR A 73 29.24 -12.02 0.68
CA THR A 73 29.91 -11.50 -0.53
C THR A 73 28.97 -10.73 -1.45
N ASP A 74 27.68 -10.72 -1.14
CA ASP A 74 26.63 -10.17 -2.00
C ASP A 74 25.52 -9.53 -1.15
N LEU A 75 25.76 -8.26 -0.83
CA LEU A 75 24.83 -7.40 -0.11
C LEU A 75 23.92 -6.65 -1.09
N THR A 76 22.66 -6.52 -0.72
CA THR A 76 21.63 -5.85 -1.50
C THR A 76 20.82 -4.92 -0.61
N ALA A 77 20.46 -3.75 -1.13
CA ALA A 77 19.55 -2.83 -0.47
C ALA A 77 18.13 -3.00 -1.01
N ASP A 78 17.17 -3.23 -0.11
CA ASP A 78 15.75 -3.28 -0.45
C ASP A 78 14.93 -2.45 0.54
N HIS A 79 13.72 -2.08 0.13
CA HIS A 79 12.86 -1.27 0.97
C HIS A 79 12.49 -2.00 2.27
N VAL A 80 12.57 -1.30 3.40
CA VAL A 80 12.13 -1.80 4.72
C VAL A 80 10.64 -2.17 4.67
N ASN A 81 9.86 -1.39 3.94
CA ASN A 81 8.50 -1.74 3.53
C ASN A 81 8.54 -2.11 2.05
N PRO A 82 8.39 -3.40 1.67
CA PRO A 82 8.53 -3.80 0.28
C PRO A 82 7.55 -3.05 -0.62
N ARG A 83 7.94 -2.77 -1.86
CA ARG A 83 7.05 -2.08 -2.82
C ARG A 83 5.79 -2.86 -3.16
N ALA A 84 5.90 -4.19 -3.24
CA ALA A 84 4.74 -5.07 -3.42
C ALA A 84 3.78 -4.96 -2.22
N ALA A 85 4.33 -4.71 -1.04
CA ALA A 85 3.64 -4.35 0.17
C ALA A 85 3.50 -2.82 0.32
N GLY A 86 3.23 -2.09 -0.78
CA GLY A 86 2.81 -0.68 -0.75
C GLY A 86 3.84 0.33 -0.21
N GLY A 87 5.09 -0.10 -0.02
CA GLY A 87 6.17 0.79 0.37
C GLY A 87 6.41 1.89 -0.64
N ARG A 88 6.75 3.08 -0.13
CA ARG A 88 7.05 4.24 -0.96
C ARG A 88 8.21 3.99 -1.91
N ILE A 89 8.16 4.61 -3.09
CA ILE A 89 9.21 4.54 -4.12
C ILE A 89 10.56 4.98 -3.55
N ASP A 90 10.55 6.06 -2.77
CA ASP A 90 11.67 6.69 -2.06
C ASP A 90 11.77 6.26 -0.58
N GLY A 91 11.04 5.21 -0.17
CA GLY A 91 11.02 4.75 1.22
C GLY A 91 12.38 4.25 1.71
N GLN A 92 12.53 4.14 3.03
CA GLN A 92 13.77 3.72 3.68
C GLN A 92 14.28 2.37 3.17
N LEU A 93 15.60 2.27 2.96
CA LEU A 93 16.27 1.05 2.51
C LEU A 93 17.00 0.37 3.68
N ARG A 94 17.04 -0.97 3.63
CA ARG A 94 17.82 -1.85 4.51
C ARG A 94 18.79 -2.66 3.67
N VAL A 95 19.98 -2.92 4.20
CA VAL A 95 20.99 -3.80 3.60
C VAL A 95 20.91 -5.20 4.22
N LEU A 96 20.78 -6.22 3.38
CA LEU A 96 20.88 -7.64 3.73
C LEU A 96 21.54 -8.39 2.57
N CYS A 97 22.08 -9.59 2.81
CA CYS A 97 22.52 -10.45 1.73
C CYS A 97 21.32 -10.91 0.88
N ARG A 98 21.57 -11.24 -0.40
CA ARG A 98 20.49 -11.64 -1.33
C ARG A 98 19.63 -12.76 -0.77
N SER A 99 20.24 -13.77 -0.14
CA SER A 99 19.51 -14.87 0.52
C SER A 99 18.58 -14.38 1.64
N CYS A 100 19.06 -13.52 2.55
CA CYS A 100 18.23 -12.96 3.61
C CYS A 100 17.10 -12.06 3.07
N ASN A 101 17.36 -11.28 2.02
CA ASN A 101 16.32 -10.46 1.37
C ASN A 101 15.26 -11.32 0.68
N SER A 102 15.66 -12.40 0.02
CA SER A 102 14.72 -13.35 -0.59
C SER A 102 13.87 -14.09 0.45
N SER A 103 14.49 -14.59 1.53
CA SER A 103 13.75 -15.24 2.63
C SER A 103 12.75 -14.31 3.29
N ARG A 104 13.13 -13.04 3.49
CA ARG A 104 12.23 -12.00 4.01
C ARG A 104 11.03 -11.76 3.08
N GLN A 105 11.25 -11.69 1.76
CA GLN A 105 10.14 -11.49 0.82
C GLN A 105 9.17 -12.67 0.81
N ALA A 106 9.67 -13.90 0.83
CA ALA A 106 8.84 -15.12 0.89
C ALA A 106 8.04 -15.25 2.19
N GLU A 107 8.51 -14.62 3.27
CA GLU A 107 7.87 -14.65 4.59
C GLU A 107 6.83 -13.55 4.79
N LEU A 108 7.07 -12.37 4.22
CA LEU A 108 6.06 -11.32 4.14
C LEU A 108 4.84 -11.73 3.30
N ASP A 109 4.90 -12.88 2.61
CA ASP A 109 3.79 -13.51 1.92
C ASP A 109 2.88 -14.36 2.86
N THR A 110 3.22 -14.59 4.14
CA THR A 110 2.27 -15.16 5.15
C THR A 110 2.66 -14.77 6.59
N PRO A 111 2.02 -13.74 7.17
CA PRO A 111 2.32 -13.27 8.52
C PRO A 111 1.27 -13.82 9.48
N VAL A 112 1.56 -14.98 10.07
CA VAL A 112 0.81 -15.45 11.23
C VAL A 112 1.74 -15.37 12.42
N VAL A 113 1.60 -14.32 13.23
CA VAL A 113 2.12 -14.34 14.60
C VAL A 113 1.23 -15.32 15.38
N PRO A 114 1.76 -16.43 15.93
CA PRO A 114 0.94 -17.42 16.59
C PRO A 114 0.10 -16.80 17.71
N GLY A 115 -1.24 -16.92 17.58
CA GLY A 115 -2.19 -16.41 18.58
C GLY A 115 -2.56 -14.92 18.47
N LEU A 116 -2.06 -14.19 17.46
CA LEU A 116 -2.53 -12.84 17.12
C LEU A 116 -3.65 -12.91 16.09
N ALA A 117 -4.80 -12.32 16.39
CA ALA A 117 -5.89 -12.11 15.44
C ALA A 117 -6.03 -10.61 15.11
N LEU A 118 -5.85 -10.26 13.84
CA LEU A 118 -5.99 -8.88 13.37
C LEU A 118 -7.24 -8.74 12.50
N THR A 119 -8.07 -7.73 12.79
CA THR A 119 -9.28 -7.43 12.01
C THR A 119 -9.20 -6.02 11.43
N LEU A 120 -9.25 -5.91 10.12
CA LEU A 120 -9.49 -4.64 9.42
C LEU A 120 -10.99 -4.36 9.40
N VAL A 121 -11.40 -3.25 9.98
CA VAL A 121 -12.75 -2.69 9.88
C VAL A 121 -12.72 -1.56 8.84
N ALA A 122 -13.17 -1.89 7.64
CA ALA A 122 -13.28 -1.04 6.47
C ALA A 122 -14.69 -0.45 6.33
N GLY A 123 -14.86 0.57 5.49
CA GLY A 123 -16.18 1.16 5.22
C GLY A 123 -16.14 2.68 4.99
N PRO A 124 -17.23 3.28 4.49
CA PRO A 124 -17.28 4.71 4.23
C PRO A 124 -17.10 5.53 5.52
N PRO A 125 -16.64 6.78 5.42
CA PRO A 125 -16.76 7.74 6.52
C PRO A 125 -18.20 7.78 7.04
N ALA A 126 -18.38 7.93 8.35
CA ALA A 126 -19.67 7.93 9.03
C ALA A 126 -20.54 6.65 8.92
N ALA A 127 -20.00 5.54 8.41
CA ALA A 127 -20.73 4.26 8.33
C ALA A 127 -20.92 3.54 9.68
N GLY A 128 -20.27 4.01 10.76
CA GLY A 128 -20.36 3.39 12.09
C GLY A 128 -19.20 2.47 12.47
N LYS A 129 -18.08 2.50 11.74
CA LYS A 129 -16.88 1.67 12.03
C LYS A 129 -16.41 1.75 13.49
N ASN A 130 -16.35 2.96 14.06
CA ASN A 130 -15.91 3.15 15.44
C ASN A 130 -16.93 2.56 16.43
N ALA A 131 -18.23 2.62 16.11
CA ALA A 131 -19.26 1.97 16.92
C ALA A 131 -19.14 0.44 16.85
N TYR A 132 -18.94 -0.11 15.64
CA TYR A 132 -18.70 -1.54 15.44
C TYR A 132 -17.52 -2.04 16.26
N VAL A 133 -16.36 -1.36 16.20
CA VAL A 133 -15.19 -1.75 17.00
C VAL A 133 -15.47 -1.65 18.50
N ARG A 134 -16.15 -0.60 18.98
CA ARG A 134 -16.49 -0.45 20.40
C ARG A 134 -17.40 -1.57 20.92
N GLU A 135 -18.28 -2.10 20.08
CA GLU A 135 -19.19 -3.20 20.44
C GLU A 135 -18.48 -4.56 20.45
N HIS A 136 -17.52 -4.77 19.55
CA HIS A 136 -16.90 -6.08 19.34
C HIS A 136 -15.52 -6.25 20.01
N ALA A 137 -14.81 -5.17 20.27
CA ALA A 137 -13.49 -5.20 20.92
C ALA A 137 -13.63 -5.34 22.44
N ALA A 138 -12.78 -6.16 23.04
CA ALA A 138 -12.64 -6.18 24.50
C ALA A 138 -11.68 -5.08 24.96
N LYS A 139 -11.77 -4.71 26.24
CA LYS A 139 -10.92 -3.68 26.88
C LYS A 139 -9.41 -3.92 26.73
N GLY A 140 -8.98 -5.17 26.58
CA GLY A 140 -7.57 -5.54 26.39
C GLY A 140 -7.11 -5.62 24.94
N ASP A 141 -8.00 -5.40 23.97
CA ASP A 141 -7.66 -5.44 22.55
C ASP A 141 -6.99 -4.13 22.12
N LEU A 142 -6.06 -4.21 21.16
CA LEU A 142 -5.42 -3.03 20.60
C LEU A 142 -6.27 -2.44 19.47
N VAL A 143 -6.61 -1.15 19.54
CA VAL A 143 -7.33 -0.45 18.46
C VAL A 143 -6.40 0.54 17.79
N ILE A 144 -6.32 0.44 16.46
CA ILE A 144 -5.48 1.25 15.59
C ILE A 144 -6.41 2.07 14.70
N ASP A 145 -6.66 3.32 15.10
CA ASP A 145 -7.51 4.28 14.39
C ASP A 145 -6.68 5.49 13.95
N TYR A 146 -6.66 5.75 12.64
CA TYR A 146 -5.94 6.89 12.07
C TYR A 146 -6.42 8.22 12.66
N ASP A 147 -7.74 8.38 12.82
CA ASP A 147 -8.31 9.63 13.34
C ASP A 147 -7.92 9.83 14.81
N ALA A 148 -7.86 8.75 15.60
CA ALA A 148 -7.43 8.80 16.99
C ALA A 148 -5.93 9.10 17.14
N ILE A 149 -5.08 8.50 16.30
CA ILE A 149 -3.64 8.81 16.26
C ILE A 149 -3.43 10.27 15.87
N ALA A 150 -4.17 10.78 14.88
CA ALA A 150 -4.08 12.17 14.46
C ALA A 150 -4.41 13.15 15.58
N VAL A 151 -5.48 12.89 16.35
CA VAL A 151 -5.85 13.69 17.52
C VAL A 151 -4.78 13.63 18.61
N ALA A 152 -4.22 12.44 18.88
CA ALA A 152 -3.20 12.24 19.93
C ALA A 152 -1.88 13.01 19.65
N LEU A 153 -1.62 13.38 18.40
CA LEU A 153 -0.43 14.16 18.01
C LEU A 153 -0.66 15.68 18.04
N GLN A 154 -1.84 16.17 18.45
CA GLN A 154 -2.15 17.61 18.54
C GLN A 154 -2.09 18.10 20.00
N LEU A 155 -1.66 19.35 20.19
CA LEU A 155 -1.38 19.95 21.52
C LEU A 155 -2.61 19.97 22.45
N ASP A 156 -3.80 20.22 21.90
CA ASP A 156 -5.04 20.38 22.67
C ASP A 156 -6.10 19.32 22.33
N GLY A 157 -5.74 18.30 21.54
CA GLY A 157 -6.70 17.31 21.01
C GLY A 157 -7.87 17.94 20.25
N THR A 158 -7.69 19.13 19.68
CA THR A 158 -8.73 19.92 19.01
C THR A 158 -9.43 19.11 17.93
N GLY A 159 -10.72 18.83 18.18
CA GLY A 159 -11.68 18.30 17.22
C GLY A 159 -11.34 16.92 16.62
N LEU A 160 -12.05 15.88 17.05
CA LEU A 160 -12.13 14.64 16.26
C LEU A 160 -12.52 15.04 14.82
N TYR A 161 -11.66 14.76 13.83
CA TYR A 161 -11.83 15.09 12.40
C TYR A 161 -11.38 16.48 11.93
N GLU A 162 -10.72 17.28 12.78
CA GLU A 162 -10.01 18.51 12.43
C GLU A 162 -8.50 18.23 12.30
N HIS A 163 -8.15 17.60 11.17
CA HIS A 163 -6.77 17.17 10.92
C HIS A 163 -5.92 18.29 10.34
N ILE A 164 -4.71 18.44 10.87
CA ILE A 164 -3.66 19.26 10.26
C ILE A 164 -3.03 18.43 9.14
N ASP A 165 -3.22 18.82 7.88
CA ASP A 165 -2.74 18.07 6.71
C ASP A 165 -1.24 17.73 6.77
N ALA A 166 -0.43 18.63 7.32
CA ALA A 166 1.01 18.44 7.50
C ALA A 166 1.36 17.25 8.43
N HIS A 167 0.45 16.82 9.29
CA HIS A 167 0.65 15.69 10.20
C HIS A 167 0.41 14.34 9.51
N GLY A 168 -0.24 14.32 8.34
CA GLY A 168 -0.66 13.08 7.67
C GLY A 168 0.45 12.02 7.50
N PRO A 169 1.68 12.38 7.05
CA PRO A 169 2.79 11.45 6.96
C PRO A 169 3.15 10.82 8.31
N PHE A 170 3.20 11.61 9.38
CA PHE A 170 3.53 11.14 10.73
C PHE A 170 2.47 10.21 11.31
N VAL A 171 1.18 10.53 11.09
CA VAL A 171 0.06 9.67 11.51
C VAL A 171 0.11 8.33 10.77
N ALA A 172 0.37 8.36 9.46
CA ALA A 172 0.50 7.16 8.65
C ALA A 172 1.69 6.30 9.11
N GLU A 173 2.85 6.92 9.35
CA GLU A 173 4.05 6.23 9.83
C GLU A 173 3.86 5.65 11.24
N ALA A 174 3.21 6.37 12.14
CA ALA A 174 2.89 5.87 13.49
C ALA A 174 1.96 4.64 13.42
N ARG A 175 0.90 4.69 12.60
CA ARG A 175 0.03 3.54 12.36
C ARG A 175 0.81 2.34 11.81
N ASP A 176 1.61 2.58 10.78
CA ASP A 176 2.36 1.52 10.10
C ASP A 176 3.40 0.89 11.06
N ALA A 177 4.06 1.69 11.91
CA ALA A 177 4.98 1.20 12.93
C ALA A 177 4.30 0.29 13.97
N VAL A 178 3.06 0.60 14.36
CA VAL A 178 2.27 -0.26 15.26
C VAL A 178 1.91 -1.58 14.58
N LEU A 179 1.47 -1.53 13.32
CA LEU A 179 1.16 -2.74 12.53
C LEU A 179 2.39 -3.62 12.31
N ASP A 180 3.53 -3.01 12.01
CA ASP A 180 4.80 -3.73 11.86
C ASP A 180 5.22 -4.36 13.19
N ARG A 181 5.10 -3.63 14.31
CA ARG A 181 5.39 -4.19 15.64
C ARG A 181 4.52 -5.40 15.96
N LEU A 182 3.26 -5.38 15.57
CA LEU A 182 2.32 -6.50 15.75
C LEU A 182 2.75 -7.76 14.99
N VAL A 183 3.28 -7.62 13.78
CA VAL A 183 3.73 -8.78 12.99
C VAL A 183 5.13 -9.24 13.38
N LEU A 184 5.97 -8.35 13.89
CA LEU A 184 7.31 -8.68 14.37
C LEU A 184 7.30 -9.40 15.74
N GLY A 185 6.19 -9.36 16.49
CA GLY A 185 6.03 -10.05 17.77
C GLY A 185 6.73 -9.37 18.94
N ASN A 186 7.09 -10.15 19.97
CA ASN A 186 7.65 -9.67 21.26
C ASN A 186 6.70 -8.69 21.99
N HIS A 187 5.42 -9.05 22.04
CA HIS A 187 4.35 -8.38 22.76
C HIS A 187 3.27 -9.42 23.13
N ASP A 188 2.39 -9.07 24.08
CA ASP A 188 1.32 -9.96 24.52
C ASP A 188 -0.04 -9.69 23.86
N VAL A 189 -0.10 -8.77 22.89
CA VAL A 189 -1.34 -8.46 22.15
C VAL A 189 -1.83 -9.72 21.42
N ARG A 190 -3.04 -10.17 21.78
CA ARG A 190 -3.72 -11.30 21.15
C ARG A 190 -4.72 -10.88 20.07
N ARG A 191 -5.29 -9.69 20.18
CA ARG A 191 -6.30 -9.18 19.24
C ARG A 191 -6.05 -7.70 18.94
N ALA A 192 -6.13 -7.36 17.66
CA ALA A 192 -5.99 -6.00 17.19
C ALA A 192 -7.06 -5.65 16.14
N TRP A 193 -7.53 -4.41 16.19
CA TRP A 193 -8.55 -3.85 15.32
C TRP A 193 -7.98 -2.66 14.57
N VAL A 194 -8.05 -2.67 13.24
CA VAL A 194 -7.60 -1.55 12.41
C VAL A 194 -8.80 -0.88 11.80
N ILE A 195 -8.98 0.41 12.04
CA ILE A 195 -10.04 1.20 11.41
C ILE A 195 -9.45 1.90 10.19
N SER A 196 -10.07 1.67 9.03
CA SER A 196 -9.66 2.30 7.78
C SER A 196 -10.87 2.54 6.88
N THR A 197 -10.74 3.44 5.92
CA THR A 197 -11.75 3.60 4.86
C THR A 197 -11.68 2.43 3.87
N ALA A 198 -10.48 2.16 3.33
CA ALA A 198 -10.15 0.98 2.52
C ALA A 198 -11.19 0.58 1.44
N ALA A 199 -11.67 1.55 0.64
CA ALA A 199 -12.68 1.33 -0.42
C ALA A 199 -12.24 0.36 -1.52
N LYS A 200 -10.97 0.44 -1.93
CA LYS A 200 -10.42 -0.38 -3.01
C LYS A 200 -10.06 -1.78 -2.52
N ARG A 201 -10.37 -2.80 -3.32
CA ARG A 201 -10.05 -4.20 -3.03
C ARG A 201 -8.56 -4.41 -2.79
N THR A 202 -7.74 -3.74 -3.59
CA THR A 202 -6.27 -3.80 -3.50
C THR A 202 -5.74 -3.37 -2.13
N VAL A 203 -6.38 -2.38 -1.48
CA VAL A 203 -6.00 -1.94 -0.13
C VAL A 203 -6.35 -3.03 0.89
N ARG A 204 -7.57 -3.57 0.85
CA ARG A 204 -8.00 -4.64 1.78
C ARG A 204 -7.19 -5.92 1.59
N ASP A 205 -6.89 -6.31 0.34
CA ASP A 205 -6.02 -7.45 0.02
C ASP A 205 -4.61 -7.25 0.59
N SER A 206 -4.11 -6.01 0.64
CA SER A 206 -2.81 -5.73 1.25
C SER A 206 -2.79 -5.98 2.77
N TYR A 207 -3.90 -5.71 3.48
CA TYR A 207 -4.02 -6.04 4.91
C TYR A 207 -4.10 -7.54 5.13
N ARG A 208 -4.85 -8.27 4.28
CA ARG A 208 -4.89 -9.73 4.30
C ARG A 208 -3.51 -10.34 4.15
N ARG A 209 -2.77 -9.91 3.11
CA ARG A 209 -1.44 -10.45 2.79
C ARG A 209 -0.37 -10.07 3.82
N ARG A 210 -0.32 -8.82 4.25
CA ARG A 210 0.76 -8.31 5.12
C ARG A 210 0.57 -8.57 6.60
N TYR A 211 -0.67 -8.72 7.04
CA TYR A 211 -0.99 -8.82 8.47
C TYR A 211 -1.90 -10.01 8.81
N GLY A 212 -2.24 -10.86 7.83
CA GLY A 212 -3.18 -11.98 8.05
C GLY A 212 -4.58 -11.50 8.42
N ALA A 213 -4.94 -10.27 8.04
CA ALA A 213 -6.14 -9.60 8.55
C ALA A 213 -7.44 -10.29 8.10
N ARG A 214 -8.35 -10.57 9.03
CA ARG A 214 -9.78 -10.67 8.72
C ARG A 214 -10.28 -9.30 8.27
N VAL A 215 -11.18 -9.24 7.30
CA VAL A 215 -11.70 -7.97 6.77
C VAL A 215 -13.20 -7.92 6.96
N VAL A 216 -13.64 -6.94 7.72
CA VAL A 216 -15.04 -6.57 7.92
C VAL A 216 -15.29 -5.24 7.23
N VAL A 217 -16.29 -5.16 6.35
CA VAL A 217 -16.74 -3.93 5.72
C VAL A 217 -18.06 -3.52 6.37
N VAL A 218 -18.02 -2.44 7.15
CA VAL A 218 -19.24 -1.80 7.68
C VAL A 218 -19.81 -0.92 6.58
N LEU A 219 -20.87 -1.40 5.93
CA LEU A 219 -21.50 -0.76 4.77
C LEU A 219 -22.87 -0.20 5.16
N ALA A 220 -22.97 1.12 5.23
CA ALA A 220 -24.23 1.84 5.36
C ALA A 220 -24.61 2.46 4.01
N ALA A 221 -25.89 2.84 3.83
CA ALA A 221 -26.32 3.57 2.65
C ALA A 221 -25.58 4.92 2.53
N GLU A 222 -25.33 5.37 1.30
CA GLU A 222 -24.61 6.63 1.05
C GLU A 222 -25.36 7.82 1.69
N GLU A 223 -26.69 7.86 1.53
CA GLU A 223 -27.54 8.91 2.09
C GLU A 223 -27.46 8.95 3.62
N LEU A 224 -27.34 7.78 4.27
CA LEU A 224 -27.18 7.72 5.71
C LEU A 224 -25.79 8.23 6.14
N CYS A 225 -24.73 7.83 5.43
CA CYS A 225 -23.37 8.30 5.69
C CYS A 225 -23.25 9.81 5.52
N LEU A 226 -23.85 10.36 4.45
CA LEU A 226 -23.89 11.80 4.20
C LEU A 226 -24.65 12.54 5.29
N ARG A 227 -25.83 12.03 5.68
CA ARG A 227 -26.64 12.64 6.76
C ARG A 227 -25.88 12.70 8.08
N ARG A 228 -25.20 11.60 8.46
CA ARG A 228 -24.35 11.55 9.66
C ARG A 228 -23.15 12.48 9.57
N ALA A 229 -22.44 12.46 8.45
CA ALA A 229 -21.30 13.35 8.24
C ALA A 229 -21.71 14.83 8.31
N MET A 230 -22.89 15.19 7.80
CA MET A 230 -23.41 16.55 7.88
C MET A 230 -23.76 17.01 9.29
N ALA A 231 -24.15 16.08 10.17
CA ALA A 231 -24.50 16.40 11.55
C ALA A 231 -23.27 16.55 12.46
N GLU A 232 -22.22 15.78 12.18
CA GLU A 232 -21.10 15.59 13.14
C GLU A 232 -19.73 16.04 12.61
N ARG A 233 -19.59 16.38 11.32
CA ARG A 233 -18.29 16.60 10.68
C ARG A 233 -18.25 17.86 9.82
N PRO A 234 -17.05 18.43 9.58
CA PRO A 234 -16.89 19.55 8.65
C PRO A 234 -17.40 19.22 7.24
N GLU A 235 -17.93 20.23 6.54
CA GLU A 235 -18.62 20.06 5.25
C GLU A 235 -17.79 19.31 4.19
N GLN A 236 -16.46 19.49 4.20
CA GLN A 236 -15.52 18.80 3.32
C GLN A 236 -15.62 17.27 3.39
N TRP A 237 -16.09 16.70 4.49
CA TRP A 237 -16.25 15.25 4.66
C TRP A 237 -17.31 14.64 3.73
N ARG A 238 -18.25 15.43 3.20
CA ARG A 238 -19.21 14.97 2.17
C ARG A 238 -18.49 14.44 0.94
N ARG A 239 -17.39 15.09 0.54
CA ARG A 239 -16.56 14.66 -0.58
C ARG A 239 -15.96 13.28 -0.33
N TYR A 240 -15.40 13.05 0.86
CA TYR A 240 -14.81 11.76 1.21
C TYR A 240 -15.81 10.61 1.27
N VAL A 241 -17.06 10.89 1.66
CA VAL A 241 -18.14 9.89 1.60
C VAL A 241 -18.38 9.49 0.14
N ARG A 242 -18.63 10.45 -0.75
CA ARG A 242 -18.89 10.19 -2.17
C ARG A 242 -17.72 9.47 -2.84
N GLU A 243 -16.50 9.98 -2.66
CA GLU A 243 -15.29 9.37 -3.21
C GLU A 243 -15.09 7.92 -2.74
N TRP A 244 -15.54 7.59 -1.53
CA TRP A 244 -15.49 6.22 -1.04
C TRP A 244 -16.43 5.31 -1.83
N PHE A 245 -17.69 5.72 -2.02
CA PHE A 245 -18.67 4.93 -2.77
C PHE A 245 -18.28 4.79 -4.24
N ASP A 246 -17.78 5.86 -4.86
CA ASP A 246 -17.27 5.84 -6.24
C ASP A 246 -16.08 4.87 -6.41
N ALA A 247 -15.23 4.77 -5.40
CA ALA A 247 -14.04 3.92 -5.42
C ALA A 247 -14.26 2.52 -4.83
N TYR A 248 -15.45 2.21 -4.33
CA TYR A 248 -15.71 0.94 -3.65
C TYR A 248 -15.73 -0.21 -4.63
N GLU A 249 -14.83 -1.17 -4.41
CA GLU A 249 -14.73 -2.39 -5.20
C GLU A 249 -15.11 -3.56 -4.28
N PRO A 250 -16.26 -4.25 -4.45
CA PRO A 250 -16.62 -5.38 -3.59
C PRO A 250 -15.67 -6.59 -3.78
N ASP A 251 -15.53 -7.39 -2.72
CA ASP A 251 -14.77 -8.65 -2.72
C ASP A 251 -15.56 -9.70 -1.94
N GLU A 252 -15.70 -10.90 -2.50
CA GLU A 252 -16.43 -12.02 -1.88
C GLU A 252 -15.82 -12.50 -0.57
N ARG A 253 -14.53 -12.19 -0.33
CA ARG A 253 -13.81 -12.52 0.90
C ARG A 253 -14.08 -11.51 2.02
N ASP A 254 -14.76 -10.40 1.72
CA ASP A 254 -15.12 -9.38 2.72
C ASP A 254 -16.36 -9.82 3.51
N GLU A 255 -16.30 -9.69 4.83
CA GLU A 255 -17.49 -9.84 5.66
C GLU A 255 -18.27 -8.53 5.69
N ILE A 256 -19.48 -8.51 5.14
CA ILE A 256 -20.28 -7.29 5.06
C ILE A 256 -21.19 -7.18 6.29
N VAL A 257 -20.99 -6.13 7.07
CA VAL A 257 -21.88 -5.74 8.17
C VAL A 257 -22.68 -4.53 7.73
N ARG A 258 -24.01 -4.62 7.74
CA ARG A 258 -24.86 -3.47 7.37
C ARG A 258 -24.86 -2.47 8.52
N GLY A 259 -24.40 -1.26 8.24
CA GLY A 259 -24.48 -0.16 9.19
C GLY A 259 -25.94 0.29 9.32
N THR A 260 -26.50 0.17 10.53
CA THR A 260 -27.77 0.80 10.94
C THR A 260 -27.55 2.27 11.26
#